data_AF-A0A0S7EP44-F1
#
_entry.id   AF-A0A0S7EP44-F1
#
_cell.length_a   1.000
_cell.length_b   1.000
_cell.length_c   1.000
_cell.angle_alpha   90.00
_cell.angle_beta   90.00
_cell.angle_gamma   90.00
#
_symmetry.space_group_name_H-M   'P 1'
#
loop_
_entity.id
_entity.type
_entity.pdbx_description
1 polymer ?
#
loop_
_entity_poly.entity_id
_entity_poly.type
_entity_poly.pdbx_seq_one_letter_code
_entity_poly.pdbx_strand_id
1 'polypeptide(L)'
;MDFPFDLQELPAFAIIGIACGFLGAFFVYLNRQVVLFMRRPNAMTRFLIKHRLIFPATVTLVIATLTFPPGFGQFMAGELMPRECINSLFDNFTWTKISGSPSLAGLGRSTAWLHPDVSVFIILLLFFIMKFWMSAVATTMPIPSGAFMPVFILGAAFGRLVGEVM
;
A
#
# COMPACT_ATOMS: atom_id res chain seq x y z
N MET A 1 -22.42 23.83 -16.63
CA MET A 1 -21.30 23.76 -15.66
C MET A 1 -21.26 22.33 -15.22
N ASP A 2 -20.19 21.62 -15.57
CA ASP A 2 -20.01 20.25 -15.09
C ASP A 2 -19.50 20.35 -13.65
N PHE A 3 -20.31 19.93 -12.70
CA PHE A 3 -19.92 19.95 -11.29
C PHE A 3 -18.96 18.79 -11.03
N PRO A 4 -17.84 19.02 -10.29
CA PRO A 4 -16.87 17.97 -10.01
C PRO A 4 -17.37 16.92 -9.01
N PHE A 5 -18.41 17.24 -8.23
CA PHE A 5 -19.02 16.34 -7.25
C PHE A 5 -20.52 16.58 -7.16
N ASP A 6 -21.27 15.49 -7.10
CA ASP A 6 -22.70 15.53 -6.81
C ASP A 6 -22.96 15.41 -5.30
N LEU A 7 -24.06 16.03 -4.83
CA LEU A 7 -24.50 15.97 -3.43
C LEU A 7 -24.65 14.52 -2.90
N GLN A 8 -24.88 13.56 -3.79
CA GLN A 8 -25.02 12.14 -3.48
C GLN A 8 -23.68 11.45 -3.11
N GLU A 9 -22.54 12.03 -3.50
CA GLU A 9 -21.21 11.46 -3.20
C GLU A 9 -20.67 11.91 -1.83
N LEU A 10 -21.22 12.99 -1.26
CA LEU A 10 -20.81 13.53 0.04
C LEU A 10 -20.90 12.51 1.20
N PRO A 11 -21.97 11.69 1.31
CA PRO A 11 -22.03 10.63 2.31
C PRO A 11 -20.92 9.59 2.13
N ALA A 12 -20.54 9.26 0.89
CA ALA A 12 -19.47 8.31 0.62
C ALA A 12 -18.12 8.87 1.09
N PHE A 13 -17.82 10.15 0.83
CA PHE A 13 -16.62 10.80 1.36
C PHE A 13 -16.56 10.84 2.88
N ALA A 14 -17.71 11.05 3.55
CA ALA A 14 -17.78 10.99 5.01
C ALA A 14 -17.45 9.59 5.54
N ILE A 15 -18.00 8.53 4.92
CA ILE A 15 -17.70 7.13 5.27
C ILE A 15 -16.22 6.81 5.06
N ILE A 16 -15.63 7.23 3.93
CA ILE A 16 -14.20 7.06 3.66
C ILE A 16 -13.37 7.74 4.75
N GLY A 17 -13.73 8.97 5.15
CA GLY A 17 -13.03 9.70 6.22
C GLY A 17 -13.05 8.96 7.55
N ILE A 18 -14.23 8.45 7.94
CA ILE A 18 -14.39 7.67 9.18
C ILE A 18 -13.58 6.37 9.11
N ALA A 19 -13.67 5.62 8.00
CA ALA A 19 -12.94 4.38 7.80
C ALA A 19 -11.42 4.58 7.82
N CYS A 20 -10.92 5.59 7.11
CA CYS A 20 -9.50 5.98 7.12
C CYS A 20 -9.02 6.37 8.53
N GLY A 21 -9.86 7.04 9.33
CA GLY A 21 -9.57 7.36 10.73
C GLY A 21 -9.36 6.11 11.59
N PHE A 22 -10.27 5.14 11.49
CA PHE A 22 -10.15 3.86 12.20
C PHE A 22 -8.94 3.05 11.73
N LEU A 23 -8.70 2.98 10.42
CA LEU A 23 -7.53 2.30 9.86
C LEU A 23 -6.22 2.94 10.31
N GLY A 24 -6.18 4.29 10.38
CA GLY A 24 -5.03 5.03 10.91
C GLY A 24 -4.78 4.74 12.39
N ALA A 25 -5.84 4.74 13.22
CA ALA A 25 -5.73 4.39 14.63
C ALA A 25 -5.23 2.95 14.82
N PHE A 26 -5.75 2.01 14.03
CA PHE A 26 -5.30 0.62 14.02
C PHE A 26 -3.83 0.50 13.58
N PHE A 27 -3.39 1.26 12.57
CA PHE A 27 -2.00 1.27 12.13
C PHE A 27 -1.05 1.75 13.23
N VAL A 28 -1.40 2.83 13.95
CA VAL A 28 -0.59 3.33 15.08
C VAL A 28 -0.53 2.30 16.19
N TYR A 29 -1.64 1.65 16.51
CA TYR A 29 -1.67 0.55 17.48
C TYR A 29 -0.77 -0.61 17.05
N LEU A 30 -0.83 -1.04 15.80
CA LEU A 30 -0.04 -2.14 15.27
C LEU A 30 1.46 -1.81 15.28
N ASN A 31 1.86 -0.61 14.85
CA ASN A 31 3.24 -0.14 14.96
C ASN A 31 3.75 -0.21 16.41
N ARG A 32 2.95 0.25 17.38
CA ARG A 32 3.30 0.15 18.80
C ARG A 32 3.49 -1.31 19.23
N GLN A 33 2.62 -2.23 18.81
CA GLN A 33 2.76 -3.64 19.16
C GLN A 33 4.02 -4.27 18.58
N VAL A 34 4.37 -3.97 17.32
CA VAL A 34 5.61 -4.46 16.70
C VAL A 34 6.84 -3.95 17.45
N VAL A 35 6.87 -2.67 17.83
CA VAL A 35 7.98 -2.09 18.62
C VAL A 35 8.08 -2.77 19.99
N LEU A 36 6.95 -2.97 20.68
CA LEU A 36 6.94 -3.64 21.98
C LEU A 36 7.40 -5.10 21.86
N PHE A 37 6.99 -5.80 20.81
CA PHE A 37 7.43 -7.16 20.52
C PHE A 37 8.95 -7.23 20.30
N MET A 38 9.52 -6.30 19.53
CA MET A 38 10.97 -6.22 19.34
C MET A 38 11.74 -5.92 20.63
N ARG A 39 11.16 -5.16 21.56
CA ARG A 39 11.74 -4.86 22.87
C ARG A 39 11.66 -6.03 23.86
N ARG A 40 10.82 -7.05 23.61
CA ARG A 40 10.75 -8.21 24.49
C ARG A 40 12.01 -9.06 24.35
N PRO A 41 12.62 -9.53 25.47
CA PRO A 41 13.89 -10.24 25.46
C PRO A 41 13.73 -11.73 25.10
N ASN A 42 13.31 -12.02 23.87
CA ASN A 42 13.29 -13.36 23.29
C ASN A 42 14.68 -13.75 22.75
N ALA A 43 14.98 -15.05 22.63
CA ALA A 43 16.26 -15.52 22.10
C ALA A 43 16.51 -14.97 20.67
N MET A 44 15.47 -14.94 19.82
CA MET A 44 15.55 -14.37 18.48
C MET A 44 15.78 -12.86 18.48
N THR A 45 15.08 -12.09 19.33
CA THR A 45 15.28 -10.63 19.38
C THR A 45 16.64 -10.26 19.96
N ARG A 46 17.16 -11.02 20.93
CA ARG A 46 18.55 -10.83 21.41
C ARG A 46 19.57 -11.06 20.30
N PHE A 47 19.40 -12.11 19.50
CA PHE A 47 20.30 -12.38 18.36
C PHE A 47 20.23 -11.27 17.30
N LEU A 48 19.01 -10.85 16.96
CA LEU A 48 18.76 -9.79 15.97
C LEU A 48 19.25 -8.41 16.42
N ILE A 49 19.16 -8.08 17.72
CA ILE A 49 19.64 -6.82 18.29
C ILE A 49 21.16 -6.83 18.48
N LYS A 50 21.76 -8.01 18.79
CA LYS A 50 23.22 -8.15 18.96
C LYS A 50 23.99 -7.71 17.71
N HIS A 51 23.45 -7.97 16.53
CA HIS A 51 24.03 -7.52 15.27
C HIS A 51 23.10 -6.53 14.57
N ARG A 52 23.40 -5.23 14.73
CA ARG A 52 22.58 -4.09 14.22
C ARG A 52 22.14 -4.22 12.75
N LEU A 53 22.91 -4.90 11.90
CA LEU A 53 22.62 -5.07 10.47
C LEU A 53 21.76 -6.29 10.14
N ILE A 54 21.71 -7.33 10.99
CA ILE A 54 20.98 -8.57 10.68
C ILE A 54 19.47 -8.32 10.69
N PHE A 55 18.97 -7.52 11.63
CA PHE A 55 17.55 -7.21 11.69
C PHE A 55 17.05 -6.48 10.43
N PRO A 56 17.62 -5.32 10.03
CA PRO A 56 17.24 -4.69 8.78
C PRO A 56 17.44 -5.60 7.57
N ALA A 57 18.56 -6.32 7.46
CA ALA A 57 18.83 -7.19 6.32
C ALA A 57 17.78 -8.30 6.16
N THR A 58 17.33 -8.89 7.27
CA THR A 58 16.30 -9.93 7.27
C THR A 58 14.94 -9.35 6.84
N VAL A 59 14.56 -8.19 7.40
CA VAL A 59 13.30 -7.52 7.04
C VAL A 59 13.31 -7.10 5.57
N THR A 60 14.40 -6.51 5.10
CA THR A 60 14.53 -6.10 3.68
C THR A 60 14.52 -7.30 2.76
N LEU A 61 15.16 -8.41 3.12
CA LEU A 61 15.13 -9.64 2.34
C LEU A 61 13.71 -10.18 2.22
N VAL A 62 12.96 -10.27 3.33
CA VAL A 62 11.56 -10.74 3.31
C VAL A 62 10.68 -9.83 2.43
N ILE A 63 10.78 -8.51 2.62
CA ILE A 63 10.00 -7.54 1.83
C ILE A 63 10.39 -7.60 0.35
N ALA A 64 11.69 -7.69 0.03
CA ALA A 64 12.17 -7.78 -1.36
C ALA A 64 11.70 -9.07 -2.04
N THR A 65 11.70 -10.20 -1.32
CA THR A 65 11.22 -11.49 -1.84
C THR A 65 9.74 -11.41 -2.20
N LEU A 66 8.94 -10.78 -1.34
CA LEU A 66 7.50 -10.58 -1.59
C LEU A 66 7.23 -9.49 -2.64
N THR A 67 8.14 -8.52 -2.79
CA THR A 67 8.05 -7.43 -3.77
C THR A 67 8.60 -7.80 -5.15
N PHE A 68 9.10 -9.02 -5.30
CA PHE A 68 9.68 -9.47 -6.56
C PHE A 68 8.64 -9.41 -7.70
N PRO A 69 8.85 -8.57 -8.73
CA PRO A 69 7.83 -8.27 -9.73
C PRO A 69 7.26 -9.47 -10.49
N PRO A 70 8.06 -10.40 -11.03
CA PRO A 70 7.50 -11.56 -11.74
C PRO A 70 6.98 -12.64 -10.77
N GLY A 71 7.16 -12.46 -9.46
CA GLY A 71 6.63 -13.33 -8.41
C GLY A 71 5.31 -12.81 -7.86
N PHE A 72 5.27 -12.51 -6.56
CA PHE A 72 4.08 -11.96 -5.91
C PHE A 72 3.86 -10.47 -6.23
N GLY A 73 4.90 -9.76 -6.68
CA GLY A 73 4.84 -8.35 -7.03
C GLY A 73 3.85 -8.01 -8.16
N GLN A 74 3.54 -8.97 -9.06
CA GLN A 74 2.56 -8.79 -10.12
C GLN A 74 1.16 -8.46 -9.60
N PHE A 75 0.79 -8.94 -8.40
CA PHE A 75 -0.52 -8.70 -7.79
C PHE A 75 -0.56 -7.46 -6.90
N MET A 76 0.53 -6.71 -6.82
CA MET A 76 0.61 -5.50 -5.99
C MET A 76 1.42 -4.38 -6.65
N ALA A 77 1.48 -4.36 -7.99
CA ALA A 77 2.23 -3.35 -8.75
C ALA A 77 3.66 -3.14 -8.19
N GLY A 78 4.37 -4.24 -7.89
CA GLY A 78 5.65 -4.24 -7.17
C GLY A 78 6.80 -3.53 -7.88
N GLU A 79 6.67 -3.28 -9.19
CA GLU A 79 7.63 -2.53 -10.00
C GLU A 79 7.59 -1.02 -9.73
N LEU A 80 6.49 -0.51 -9.16
CA LEU A 80 6.30 0.92 -8.98
C LEU A 80 7.09 1.45 -7.78
N MET A 81 7.93 2.44 -8.05
CA MET A 81 8.53 3.25 -7.00
C MET A 81 7.46 4.07 -6.27
N PRO A 82 7.63 4.43 -4.98
CA PRO A 82 6.61 5.14 -4.19
C PRO A 82 6.04 6.39 -4.88
N ARG A 83 6.89 7.20 -5.52
CA ARG A 83 6.47 8.39 -6.26
C ARG A 83 5.60 8.06 -7.47
N GLU A 84 5.98 7.04 -8.22
CA GLU A 84 5.26 6.58 -9.41
C GLU A 84 3.94 5.93 -9.02
N CYS A 85 3.94 5.17 -7.93
CA CYS A 85 2.77 4.58 -7.32
C CYS A 85 1.71 5.66 -6.97
N ILE A 86 2.10 6.73 -6.28
CA ILE A 86 1.19 7.85 -5.98
C ILE A 86 0.64 8.47 -7.26
N ASN A 87 1.51 8.78 -8.21
CA ASN A 87 1.09 9.40 -9.47
C ASN A 87 0.10 8.49 -10.23
N SER A 88 0.30 7.17 -10.18
CA SER A 88 -0.65 6.21 -10.78
C SER A 88 -1.97 6.14 -10.01
N LEU A 89 -1.98 6.27 -8.68
CA LEU A 89 -3.22 6.26 -7.89
C LEU A 89 -4.09 7.50 -8.13
N PHE A 90 -3.46 8.63 -8.49
CA PHE A 90 -4.13 9.88 -8.85
C PHE A 90 -4.40 10.02 -10.36
N ASP A 91 -4.32 8.92 -11.10
CA ASP A 91 -4.63 8.89 -12.52
C ASP A 91 -6.12 9.22 -12.76
N ASN A 92 -6.43 9.93 -13.84
CA ASN A 92 -7.78 10.41 -14.13
C ASN A 92 -8.65 9.40 -14.89
N PHE A 93 -8.09 8.24 -15.22
CA PHE A 93 -8.78 7.15 -15.91
C PHE A 93 -9.47 6.19 -14.94
N THR A 94 -10.67 5.70 -15.23
CA THR A 94 -11.32 4.63 -14.45
C THR A 94 -10.81 3.26 -14.90
N TRP A 95 -10.07 2.55 -14.04
CA TRP A 95 -9.37 1.31 -14.40
C TRP A 95 -10.32 0.14 -14.67
N THR A 96 -11.44 0.09 -13.97
CA THR A 96 -12.48 -0.94 -14.20
C THR A 96 -13.08 -0.89 -15.61
N LYS A 97 -13.19 0.30 -16.21
CA LYS A 97 -13.67 0.48 -17.59
C LYS A 97 -12.63 0.09 -18.65
N ILE A 98 -11.35 0.10 -18.28
CA ILE A 98 -10.21 -0.10 -19.19
C ILE A 98 -9.70 -1.54 -19.15
N SER A 99 -9.96 -2.28 -18.08
CA SER A 99 -9.54 -3.68 -17.88
C SER A 99 -10.00 -4.66 -18.97
N GLY A 100 -10.91 -4.28 -19.88
CA GLY A 100 -11.41 -5.10 -20.99
C GLY A 100 -11.06 -4.60 -22.40
N SER A 101 -10.36 -3.47 -22.55
CA SER A 101 -9.94 -2.93 -23.86
C SER A 101 -8.42 -3.05 -24.04
N PRO A 102 -7.90 -3.28 -25.27
CA PRO A 102 -6.47 -3.36 -25.50
C PRO A 102 -5.81 -2.06 -25.04
N SER A 103 -4.76 -2.21 -24.23
CA SER A 103 -4.01 -1.15 -23.53
C SER A 103 -3.97 0.15 -24.34
N LEU A 104 -4.74 1.15 -23.91
CA LEU A 104 -4.64 2.50 -24.44
C LEU A 104 -3.20 2.98 -24.25
N ALA A 105 -2.57 3.45 -25.32
CA ALA A 105 -1.19 3.95 -25.36
C ALA A 105 -0.91 5.15 -24.42
N GLY A 106 -1.90 5.58 -23.62
CA GLY A 106 -1.81 6.65 -22.63
C GLY A 106 -1.76 6.20 -21.16
N LEU A 107 -1.91 4.91 -20.82
CA LEU A 107 -1.88 4.46 -19.41
C LEU A 107 -0.49 4.58 -18.76
N GLY A 108 0.59 4.69 -19.54
CA GLY A 108 1.94 4.85 -19.00
C GLY A 108 2.29 3.77 -17.96
N ARG A 109 2.47 4.18 -16.71
CA ARG A 109 2.81 3.31 -15.57
C ARG A 109 1.61 2.75 -14.81
N SER A 110 0.37 3.19 -15.09
CA SER A 110 -0.82 2.60 -14.47
C SER A 110 -1.19 1.21 -15.01
N THR A 111 -0.51 0.77 -16.09
CA THR A 111 -0.55 -0.62 -16.57
C THR A 111 -0.12 -1.64 -15.53
N ALA A 112 0.72 -1.27 -14.57
CA ALA A 112 1.16 -2.16 -13.49
C ALA A 112 0.02 -2.60 -12.54
N TRP A 113 -1.13 -1.93 -12.59
CA TRP A 113 -2.34 -2.30 -11.83
C TRP A 113 -3.30 -3.20 -12.60
N LEU A 114 -3.04 -3.41 -13.90
CA LEU A 114 -3.86 -4.25 -14.77
C LEU A 114 -3.21 -5.62 -14.93
N HIS A 115 -3.89 -6.66 -14.46
CA HIS A 115 -3.49 -8.05 -14.68
C HIS A 115 -4.52 -8.74 -15.59
N PRO A 116 -4.12 -9.55 -16.58
CA PRO A 116 -5.05 -10.18 -17.52
C PRO A 116 -6.07 -11.10 -16.84
N ASP A 117 -5.64 -11.82 -15.80
CA ASP A 117 -6.46 -12.84 -15.13
C ASP A 117 -7.11 -12.36 -13.82
N VAL A 118 -6.75 -11.18 -13.30
CA VAL A 118 -7.15 -10.73 -11.95
C VAL A 118 -7.74 -9.33 -12.01
N SER A 119 -8.87 -9.15 -11.33
CA SER A 119 -9.54 -7.85 -11.28
C SER A 119 -8.71 -6.81 -10.54
N VAL A 120 -8.82 -5.57 -11.00
CA VAL A 120 -8.15 -4.40 -10.40
C VAL A 120 -8.49 -4.24 -8.91
N PHE A 121 -9.71 -4.58 -8.51
CA PHE A 121 -10.15 -4.57 -7.11
C PHE A 121 -9.31 -5.49 -6.23
N ILE A 122 -9.03 -6.71 -6.70
CA ILE A 122 -8.26 -7.71 -5.94
C ILE A 122 -6.81 -7.24 -5.82
N ILE A 123 -6.24 -6.67 -6.88
CA ILE A 123 -4.88 -6.14 -6.90
C ILE A 123 -4.74 -4.96 -5.92
N LEU A 124 -5.68 -4.01 -5.94
CA LEU A 124 -5.70 -2.88 -5.01
C LEU A 124 -5.86 -3.32 -3.56
N LEU A 125 -6.74 -4.31 -3.30
CA LEU A 125 -6.93 -4.86 -1.97
C LEU A 125 -5.68 -5.59 -1.46
N LEU A 126 -5.06 -6.43 -2.30
CA LEU A 126 -3.80 -7.12 -1.99
C LEU A 126 -2.68 -6.11 -1.75
N PHE A 127 -2.55 -5.10 -2.60
CA PHE A 127 -1.61 -4.00 -2.41
C PHE A 127 -1.78 -3.33 -1.06
N PHE A 128 -3.01 -2.96 -0.71
CA PHE A 128 -3.32 -2.31 0.56
C PHE A 128 -2.91 -3.19 1.75
N ILE A 129 -3.37 -4.45 1.79
CA ILE A 129 -3.07 -5.38 2.90
C ILE A 129 -1.55 -5.58 3.02
N MET A 130 -0.87 -5.82 1.91
CA MET A 130 0.56 -6.14 1.90
C MET A 130 1.41 -4.94 2.30
N LYS A 131 1.15 -3.76 1.73
CA LYS A 131 1.86 -2.54 2.10
C LYS A 131 1.54 -2.10 3.54
N PHE A 132 0.35 -2.41 4.06
CA PHE A 132 -0.05 -2.06 5.42
C PHE A 132 0.87 -2.69 6.46
N TRP A 133 1.02 -4.02 6.46
CA TRP A 133 1.89 -4.66 7.44
C TRP A 133 3.38 -4.44 7.12
N MET A 134 3.78 -4.42 5.84
CA MET A 134 5.18 -4.19 5.45
C MET A 134 5.67 -2.82 5.92
N SER A 135 4.84 -1.79 5.77
CA SER A 135 5.20 -0.43 6.23
C SER A 135 5.31 -0.38 7.76
N ALA A 136 4.41 -1.04 8.49
CA ALA A 136 4.48 -1.11 9.94
C ALA A 136 5.73 -1.85 10.45
N VAL A 137 6.19 -2.89 9.75
CA VAL A 137 7.45 -3.57 10.08
C VAL A 137 8.65 -2.70 9.69
N ALA A 138 8.62 -2.06 8.51
CA ALA A 138 9.75 -1.27 8.02
C ALA A 138 10.06 -0.04 8.89
N THR A 139 9.04 0.65 9.42
CA THR A 139 9.19 1.79 10.34
C THR A 139 9.83 1.41 11.68
N THR A 140 9.78 0.13 12.07
CA THR A 140 10.40 -0.34 13.32
C THR A 140 11.90 -0.61 13.20
N MET A 141 12.46 -0.57 11.98
CA MET A 141 13.89 -0.76 11.77
C MET A 141 14.71 0.38 12.39
N PRO A 142 15.89 0.10 12.97
CA PRO A 142 16.79 1.10 13.57
C PRO A 142 17.55 1.90 12.49
N ILE A 143 16.81 2.49 11.56
CA ILE A 143 17.28 3.28 10.41
C ILE A 143 16.50 4.60 10.41
N PRO A 144 17.13 5.75 10.11
CA PRO A 144 16.40 6.99 9.90
C PRO A 144 15.42 6.81 8.72
N SER A 145 14.13 6.67 9.02
CA SER A 145 13.08 6.52 8.01
C SER A 145 11.84 7.30 8.42
N GLY A 146 11.21 7.96 7.44
CA GLY A 146 9.95 8.66 7.65
C GLY A 146 8.75 7.71 7.48
N ALA A 147 7.78 7.80 8.39
CA ALA A 147 6.55 7.01 8.31
C ALA A 147 5.44 7.66 7.45
N PHE A 148 5.60 8.94 7.07
CA PHE A 148 4.55 9.70 6.40
C PHE A 148 4.23 9.19 4.99
N MET A 149 5.24 9.07 4.13
CA MET A 149 5.07 8.65 2.74
C MET A 149 4.35 7.29 2.56
N PRO A 150 4.73 6.20 3.27
CA PRO A 150 4.04 4.92 3.10
C PRO A 150 2.58 4.97 3.58
N VAL A 151 2.28 5.71 4.66
CA VAL A 151 0.90 5.87 5.15
C VAL A 151 0.07 6.70 4.17
N PHE A 152 0.66 7.72 3.55
CA PHE A 152 0.00 8.50 2.51
C PHE A 152 -0.39 7.63 1.30
N ILE A 153 0.51 6.75 0.85
CA ILE A 153 0.24 5.80 -0.24
C ILE A 153 -0.91 4.84 0.12
N LEU A 154 -0.93 4.33 1.36
CA LEU A 154 -2.01 3.44 1.82
C LEU A 154 -3.37 4.16 1.81
N GLY A 155 -3.42 5.42 2.22
CA GLY A 155 -4.63 6.24 2.14
C GLY A 155 -5.08 6.47 0.70
N ALA A 156 -4.15 6.79 -0.20
CA ALA A 156 -4.44 6.96 -1.62
C ALA A 156 -4.96 5.66 -2.26
N ALA A 157 -4.37 4.51 -1.92
CA ALA A 157 -4.80 3.21 -2.41
C ALA A 157 -6.21 2.83 -1.90
N PHE A 158 -6.51 3.11 -0.63
CA PHE A 158 -7.85 2.87 -0.09
C PHE A 158 -8.90 3.80 -0.71
N GLY A 159 -8.59 5.09 -0.86
CA GLY A 159 -9.47 6.04 -1.54
C GLY A 159 -9.72 5.63 -3.00
N ARG A 160 -8.68 5.17 -3.69
CA ARG A 160 -8.78 4.65 -5.06
C ARG A 160 -9.64 3.40 -5.15
N LEU A 161 -9.48 2.46 -4.21
CA LEU A 161 -10.30 1.25 -4.15
C LEU A 161 -11.78 1.60 -4.01
N VAL A 162 -12.14 2.53 -3.11
CA VAL A 162 -13.54 2.95 -2.96
C VAL A 162 -14.04 3.70 -4.19
N GLY A 163 -13.20 4.55 -4.79
CA GLY A 163 -13.55 5.29 -6.00
C GLY A 163 -13.78 4.40 -7.23
N GLU A 164 -13.11 3.25 -7.34
CA GLU A 164 -13.39 2.28 -8.42
C GLU A 164 -14.64 1.42 -8.14
N VAL A 165 -15.12 1.37 -6.89
CA VAL A 165 -16.34 0.65 -6.50
C VAL A 165 -17.59 1.49 -6.75
N MET A 166 -17.47 2.81 -6.67
CA MET A 166 -18.53 3.77 -6.98
C MET A 166 -18.75 3.91 -8.48
#